data_AF-A0AAC9QRM4-F1
#
_entry.id   AF-A0AAC9QRM4-F1
#
_cell.length_a   1.000
_cell.length_b   1.000
_cell.length_c   1.000
_cell.angle_alpha   90.00
_cell.angle_beta   90.00
_cell.angle_gamma   90.00
#
_symmetry.space_group_name_H-M   'P 1'
#
loop_
_entity.id
_entity.type
_entity.pdbx_description
1 polymer ?
#
loop_
_entity_poly.entity_id
_entity_poly.type
_entity_poly.pdbx_seq_one_letter_code
_entity_poly.pdbx_strand_id
1 'polypeptide(L)'
;MKKMFLGTNWKMNKTTAEGLSYTDALTDIISKYPEFEFFIIPPYVQLWKIRELIDSKKSALKLGAQNVHYEDAGQFTGEISPTQLKEIGVDILEIGHSERRQYFNETDYTVNLKTLAALKHGFTPLVCIGDSMQDKKYGVSKEVLARQLKIALHDVPAEAIGKFWVAYEPVWAIGVNGIPAEAPLVNDIHNHLRDVTVELYGEAGREIPLLFGGSVNIDNARQYAPFENVNGLFIGRSAWQPDSFEDIMKSLHETLA
;
A
#
# COMPACT_ATOMS: atom_id res chain seq x y z
N MET A 1 9.94 -19.08 -1.65
CA MET A 1 8.70 -18.43 -1.19
C MET A 1 8.65 -17.03 -1.80
N LYS A 2 7.47 -16.53 -2.20
CA LYS A 2 7.33 -15.11 -2.59
C LYS A 2 7.64 -14.25 -1.36
N LYS A 3 8.39 -13.17 -1.55
CA LYS A 3 8.70 -12.23 -0.47
C LYS A 3 7.41 -11.56 0.01
N MET A 4 7.30 -11.36 1.32
CA MET A 4 6.17 -10.60 1.89
C MET A 4 6.47 -9.10 1.80
N PHE A 5 5.49 -8.32 1.36
CA PHE A 5 5.62 -6.86 1.29
C PHE A 5 5.38 -6.23 2.67
N LEU A 6 6.29 -5.38 3.13
CA LEU A 6 6.14 -4.62 4.36
C LEU A 6 6.34 -3.14 4.05
N GLY A 7 5.36 -2.31 4.35
CA GLY A 7 5.55 -0.89 4.14
C GLY A 7 4.68 -0.01 5.01
N THR A 8 4.93 1.29 4.93
CA THR A 8 4.24 2.28 5.74
C THR A 8 3.96 3.56 4.98
N ASN A 9 2.75 4.08 5.14
CA ASN A 9 2.38 5.42 4.74
C ASN A 9 2.52 6.36 5.94
N TRP A 10 3.38 7.38 5.81
CA TRP A 10 3.60 8.37 6.86
C TRP A 10 2.46 9.38 6.98
N LYS A 11 1.56 9.43 6.00
CA LYS A 11 0.50 10.44 5.89
C LYS A 11 1.12 11.84 6.00
N MET A 12 0.41 12.79 6.59
CA MET A 12 0.91 14.14 6.81
C MET A 12 1.80 14.23 8.08
N ASN A 13 2.89 13.46 8.11
CA ASN A 13 3.86 13.46 9.23
C ASN A 13 5.31 13.53 8.73
N LYS A 14 6.17 13.97 9.64
CA LYS A 14 7.62 14.17 9.48
C LYS A 14 7.99 15.35 8.59
N THR A 15 8.90 16.16 9.10
CA THR A 15 9.71 17.11 8.33
C THR A 15 10.77 16.38 7.52
N THR A 16 11.39 17.05 6.54
CA THR A 16 12.48 16.48 5.73
C THR A 16 13.62 15.91 6.58
N ALA A 17 14.00 16.58 7.69
CA ALA A 17 15.06 16.10 8.57
C ALA A 17 14.67 14.81 9.30
N GLU A 18 13.45 14.74 9.85
CA GLU A 18 12.92 13.54 10.50
C GLU A 18 12.75 12.38 9.50
N GLY A 19 12.29 12.68 8.28
CA GLY A 19 12.15 11.71 7.21
C GLY A 19 13.49 11.11 6.76
N LEU A 20 14.53 11.94 6.64
CA LEU A 20 15.89 11.49 6.34
C LEU A 20 16.45 10.63 7.47
N SER A 21 16.33 11.06 8.72
CA SER A 21 16.80 10.28 9.88
C SER A 21 16.07 8.93 9.99
N TYR A 22 14.76 8.90 9.79
CA TYR A 22 13.98 7.66 9.75
C TYR A 22 14.46 6.73 8.63
N THR A 23 14.64 7.28 7.42
CA THR A 23 15.03 6.48 6.25
C THR A 23 16.43 5.91 6.44
N ASP A 24 17.35 6.72 6.96
CA ASP A 24 18.74 6.32 7.23
C ASP A 24 18.81 5.10 8.16
N ALA A 25 18.09 5.15 9.28
CA ALA A 25 17.99 4.03 10.21
C ALA A 25 17.30 2.81 9.56
N LEU A 26 16.19 3.03 8.85
CA LEU A 26 15.44 1.95 8.23
C LEU A 26 16.26 1.19 7.19
N THR A 27 17.06 1.88 6.36
CA THR A 27 17.89 1.21 5.34
C THR A 27 18.90 0.23 5.93
N ASP A 28 19.39 0.51 7.15
CA ASP A 28 20.33 -0.36 7.85
C ASP A 28 19.59 -1.55 8.47
N ILE A 29 18.41 -1.32 9.05
CA ILE A 29 17.53 -2.35 9.62
C ILE A 29 17.10 -3.37 8.56
N ILE A 30 16.57 -2.92 7.41
CA ILE A 30 15.99 -3.83 6.42
C ILE A 30 17.02 -4.76 5.78
N SER A 31 18.31 -4.39 5.81
CA SER A 31 19.39 -5.25 5.31
C SER A 31 19.51 -6.58 6.07
N LYS A 32 18.98 -6.63 7.30
CA LYS A 32 18.94 -7.82 8.16
C LYS A 32 17.81 -8.79 7.78
N TYR A 33 16.82 -8.35 6.99
CA TYR A 33 15.60 -9.12 6.66
C TYR A 33 15.38 -9.23 5.14
N PRO A 34 16.30 -9.88 4.40
CA PRO A 34 16.27 -9.92 2.93
C PRO A 34 15.08 -10.67 2.33
N GLU A 35 14.32 -11.43 3.13
CA GLU A 35 13.11 -12.16 2.75
C GLU A 35 11.88 -11.27 2.56
N PHE A 36 11.93 -10.01 3.00
CA PHE A 36 10.86 -9.03 2.82
C PHE A 36 11.15 -8.05 1.68
N GLU A 37 10.08 -7.48 1.12
CA GLU A 37 10.15 -6.31 0.23
C GLU A 37 9.63 -5.08 0.94
N PHE A 38 10.49 -4.08 1.10
CA PHE A 38 10.20 -2.91 1.91
C PHE A 38 9.82 -1.69 1.09
N PHE A 39 8.87 -0.91 1.59
CA PHE A 39 8.54 0.38 1.02
C PHE A 39 8.12 1.43 2.07
N ILE A 40 8.37 2.70 1.77
CA ILE A 40 7.88 3.85 2.56
C ILE A 40 7.16 4.84 1.66
N ILE A 41 6.10 5.46 2.17
CA ILE A 41 5.30 6.45 1.42
C ILE A 41 5.27 7.78 2.21
N PRO A 42 6.29 8.63 2.05
CA PRO A 42 6.38 9.94 2.71
C PRO A 42 5.57 11.05 1.99
N PRO A 43 5.33 12.20 2.65
CA PRO A 43 4.91 13.43 2.00
C PRO A 43 5.78 13.86 0.82
N TYR A 44 5.18 14.52 -0.19
CA TYR A 44 5.88 14.97 -1.40
C TYR A 44 7.11 15.85 -1.13
N VAL A 45 7.02 16.72 -0.12
CA VAL A 45 8.02 17.76 0.20
C VAL A 45 9.42 17.23 0.51
N GLN A 46 9.56 15.91 0.70
CA GLN A 46 10.80 15.25 1.06
C GLN A 46 11.19 14.09 0.14
N LEU A 47 10.39 13.78 -0.89
CA LEU A 47 10.65 12.63 -1.78
C LEU A 47 12.03 12.69 -2.45
N TRP A 48 12.40 13.86 -3.00
CA TRP A 48 13.68 14.04 -3.67
C TRP A 48 14.87 13.71 -2.76
N LYS A 49 14.86 14.25 -1.53
CA LYS A 49 15.95 14.04 -0.56
C LYS A 49 16.00 12.59 -0.06
N ILE A 50 14.83 11.96 0.13
CA ILE A 50 14.75 10.56 0.53
C ILE A 50 15.28 9.65 -0.60
N ARG A 51 14.95 9.92 -1.87
CA ARG A 51 15.52 9.18 -3.02
C ARG A 51 17.05 9.27 -3.04
N GLU A 52 17.60 10.47 -2.94
CA GLU A 52 19.06 10.68 -2.92
C GLU A 52 19.74 9.84 -1.83
N LEU A 53 19.14 9.79 -0.64
CA LEU A 53 19.65 8.97 0.47
C LEU A 53 19.59 7.47 0.15
N ILE A 54 18.45 6.95 -0.32
CA ILE A 54 18.29 5.53 -0.67
C ILE A 54 19.32 5.12 -1.73
N ASP A 55 19.53 5.96 -2.76
CA ASP A 55 20.52 5.70 -3.81
C ASP A 55 21.95 5.73 -3.30
N SER A 56 22.30 6.72 -2.45
CA SER A 56 23.64 6.82 -1.87
C SER A 56 24.02 5.59 -1.04
N LYS A 57 23.03 4.99 -0.37
CA LYS A 57 23.17 3.75 0.40
C LYS A 57 23.05 2.48 -0.44
N LYS A 58 22.67 2.59 -1.72
CA LYS A 58 22.35 1.46 -2.61
C LYS A 58 21.32 0.52 -1.96
N SER A 59 20.36 1.08 -1.24
CA SER A 59 19.38 0.32 -0.49
C SER A 59 18.25 -0.20 -1.40
N ALA A 60 17.72 -1.38 -1.07
CA ALA A 60 16.58 -1.98 -1.77
C ALA A 60 15.21 -1.41 -1.32
N LEU A 61 15.20 -0.42 -0.43
CA LEU A 61 13.98 0.25 0.02
C LEU A 61 13.27 0.93 -1.15
N LYS A 62 12.03 0.56 -1.42
CA LYS A 62 11.20 1.22 -2.42
C LYS A 62 10.62 2.53 -1.87
N LEU A 63 10.62 3.57 -2.69
CA LEU A 63 10.05 4.87 -2.35
C LEU A 63 8.68 5.04 -3.02
N GLY A 64 7.65 5.35 -2.25
CA GLY A 64 6.31 5.62 -2.74
C GLY A 64 5.90 7.09 -2.64
N ALA A 65 4.87 7.47 -3.38
CA ALA A 65 4.16 8.75 -3.21
C ALA A 65 2.70 8.52 -2.79
N GLN A 66 2.17 9.44 -1.98
CA GLN A 66 0.88 9.27 -1.28
C GLN A 66 -0.36 9.47 -2.17
N ASN A 67 -0.18 10.03 -3.36
CA ASN A 67 -1.20 10.25 -4.37
C ASN A 67 -0.53 10.68 -5.70
N VAL A 68 -1.31 10.77 -6.77
CA VAL A 68 -0.91 11.35 -8.05
C VAL A 68 -2.15 11.87 -8.78
N HIS A 69 -1.98 12.85 -9.67
CA HIS A 69 -2.98 13.19 -10.69
C HIS A 69 -2.88 12.21 -11.88
N TYR A 70 -3.96 12.01 -12.64
CA TYR A 70 -3.93 11.08 -13.79
C TYR A 70 -3.42 11.71 -15.10
N GLU A 71 -3.34 13.04 -15.17
CA GLU A 71 -2.79 13.78 -16.32
C GLU A 71 -1.28 14.01 -16.20
N ASP A 72 -0.57 13.98 -17.33
CA ASP A 72 0.88 14.19 -17.40
C ASP A 72 1.28 15.65 -17.07
N ALA A 73 0.42 16.61 -17.42
CA ALA A 73 0.50 18.05 -17.14
C ALA A 73 -0.86 18.71 -17.37
N GLY A 74 -1.07 19.94 -16.88
CA GLY A 74 -2.28 20.71 -17.18
C GLY A 74 -2.56 21.83 -16.19
N GLN A 75 -3.76 22.39 -16.27
CA GLN A 75 -4.23 23.49 -15.40
C GLN A 75 -4.75 22.93 -14.05
N PHE A 76 -3.87 22.25 -13.31
CA PHE A 76 -4.19 21.57 -12.05
C PHE A 76 -3.32 22.14 -10.92
N THR A 77 -3.50 23.41 -10.56
CA THR A 77 -2.69 24.09 -9.55
C THR A 77 -2.70 23.33 -8.23
N GLY A 78 -1.51 22.90 -7.78
CA GLY A 78 -1.31 22.17 -6.52
C GLY A 78 -1.28 20.64 -6.67
N GLU A 79 -1.63 20.10 -7.84
CA GLU A 79 -1.53 18.66 -8.12
C GLU A 79 -0.10 18.24 -8.51
N ILE A 80 0.18 16.96 -8.32
CA ILE A 80 1.46 16.33 -8.66
C ILE A 80 1.24 15.35 -9.81
N SER A 81 1.98 15.53 -10.90
CA SER A 81 1.84 14.68 -12.08
C SER A 81 2.72 13.42 -12.03
N PRO A 82 2.36 12.36 -12.78
CA PRO A 82 3.20 11.17 -12.89
C PRO A 82 4.59 11.49 -13.45
N THR A 83 4.69 12.45 -14.39
CA THR A 83 5.96 12.88 -14.99
C THR A 83 6.91 13.46 -13.94
N GLN A 84 6.39 14.30 -13.02
CA GLN A 84 7.19 14.88 -11.94
C GLN A 84 7.71 13.80 -10.98
N LEU A 85 6.87 12.83 -10.62
CA LEU A 85 7.28 11.71 -9.76
C LEU A 85 8.27 10.79 -10.45
N LYS A 86 8.22 10.69 -11.79
CA LYS A 86 9.13 9.86 -12.57
C LYS A 86 10.54 10.43 -12.54
N GLU A 87 10.67 11.75 -12.64
CA GLU A 87 11.93 12.47 -12.50
C GLU A 87 12.57 12.24 -11.12
N ILE A 88 11.76 12.20 -10.06
CA ILE A 88 12.22 11.92 -8.70
C ILE A 88 12.68 10.46 -8.54
N GLY A 89 12.24 9.52 -9.38
CA GLY A 89 12.55 8.10 -9.21
C GLY A 89 11.72 7.43 -8.10
N VAL A 90 10.44 7.79 -8.01
CA VAL A 90 9.46 7.08 -7.17
C VAL A 90 9.13 5.72 -7.80
N ASP A 91 8.98 4.69 -6.96
CA ASP A 91 8.69 3.31 -7.36
C ASP A 91 7.18 2.99 -7.31
N ILE A 92 6.49 3.49 -6.28
CA ILE A 92 5.12 3.10 -5.92
C ILE A 92 4.21 4.33 -5.84
N LEU A 93 2.97 4.23 -6.33
CA LEU A 93 1.94 5.25 -6.13
C LEU A 93 0.80 4.66 -5.31
N GLU A 94 0.55 5.20 -4.13
CA GLU A 94 -0.65 4.91 -3.35
C GLU A 94 -1.85 5.62 -3.98
N ILE A 95 -2.91 4.86 -4.28
CA ILE A 95 -4.06 5.36 -5.03
C ILE A 95 -5.34 4.92 -4.35
N GLY A 96 -6.29 5.83 -4.17
CA GLY A 96 -7.58 5.50 -3.60
C GLY A 96 -7.56 5.22 -2.09
N HIS A 97 -6.56 5.71 -1.35
CA HIS A 97 -6.55 5.59 0.10
C HIS A 97 -7.84 6.18 0.69
N SER A 98 -8.35 5.54 1.74
CA SER A 98 -9.63 5.87 2.40
C SER A 98 -9.79 7.36 2.74
N GLU A 99 -8.74 8.01 3.25
CA GLU A 99 -8.74 9.46 3.56
C GLU A 99 -8.96 10.33 2.31
N ARG A 100 -8.45 9.91 1.15
CA ARG A 100 -8.67 10.63 -0.11
C ARG A 100 -10.10 10.48 -0.61
N ARG A 101 -10.65 9.27 -0.49
CA ARG A 101 -12.06 9.00 -0.80
C ARG A 101 -13.00 9.80 0.09
N GLN A 102 -12.71 9.85 1.39
CA GLN A 102 -13.56 10.49 2.38
C GLN A 102 -13.44 12.03 2.40
N TYR A 103 -12.22 12.56 2.38
CA TYR A 103 -12.00 14.00 2.60
C TYR A 103 -11.77 14.79 1.31
N PHE A 104 -11.44 14.11 0.21
CA PHE A 104 -11.07 14.75 -1.05
C PHE A 104 -11.91 14.24 -2.23
N ASN A 105 -13.02 13.56 -1.95
CA ASN A 105 -14.01 13.07 -2.92
C ASN A 105 -13.41 12.23 -4.06
N GLU A 106 -12.36 11.46 -3.75
CA GLU A 106 -11.82 10.51 -4.72
C GLU A 106 -12.80 9.34 -4.92
N THR A 107 -13.17 9.11 -6.17
CA THR A 107 -14.16 8.09 -6.59
C THR A 107 -13.48 6.85 -7.15
N ASP A 108 -14.23 5.74 -7.24
CA ASP A 108 -13.77 4.51 -7.91
C ASP A 108 -13.29 4.79 -9.36
N TYR A 109 -13.98 5.69 -10.07
CA TYR A 109 -13.61 6.12 -11.41
C TYR A 109 -12.27 6.87 -11.45
N THR A 110 -12.08 7.84 -10.56
CA THR A 110 -10.81 8.59 -10.51
C THR A 110 -9.64 7.71 -10.04
N VAL A 111 -9.91 6.72 -9.19
CA VAL A 111 -8.91 5.70 -8.82
C VAL A 111 -8.47 4.92 -10.05
N ASN A 112 -9.40 4.49 -10.90
CA ASN A 112 -9.07 3.79 -12.14
C ASN A 112 -8.18 4.64 -13.07
N LEU A 113 -8.56 5.90 -13.31
CA LEU A 113 -7.75 6.81 -14.14
C LEU A 113 -6.31 6.93 -13.63
N LYS A 114 -6.14 7.05 -12.31
CA LYS A 114 -4.81 7.12 -11.69
C LYS A 114 -4.05 5.80 -11.79
N THR A 115 -4.73 4.66 -11.62
CA THR A 115 -4.12 3.33 -11.79
C THR A 115 -3.56 3.15 -13.20
N LEU A 116 -4.35 3.51 -14.22
CA LEU A 116 -3.91 3.45 -15.61
C LEU A 116 -2.75 4.41 -15.90
N ALA A 117 -2.82 5.64 -15.38
CA ALA A 117 -1.72 6.61 -15.51
C ALA A 117 -0.43 6.10 -14.84
N ALA A 118 -0.53 5.54 -13.64
CA ALA A 118 0.60 4.97 -12.91
C ALA A 118 1.28 3.84 -13.72
N LEU A 119 0.49 2.91 -14.27
CA LEU A 119 0.98 1.83 -15.13
C LEU A 119 1.62 2.35 -16.42
N LYS A 120 0.99 3.33 -17.09
CA LYS A 120 1.51 3.97 -18.31
C LYS A 120 2.91 4.55 -18.10
N HIS A 121 3.19 5.10 -16.91
CA HIS A 121 4.49 5.66 -16.55
C HIS A 121 5.45 4.68 -15.88
N GLY A 122 5.05 3.41 -15.78
CA GLY A 122 5.87 2.32 -15.22
C GLY A 122 6.10 2.43 -13.72
N PHE A 123 5.16 3.04 -12.99
CA PHE A 123 5.09 2.92 -11.53
C PHE A 123 4.38 1.63 -11.13
N THR A 124 4.54 1.24 -9.87
CA THR A 124 3.69 0.22 -9.24
C THR A 124 2.51 0.90 -8.54
N PRO A 125 1.27 0.80 -9.05
CA PRO A 125 0.09 1.23 -8.30
C PRO A 125 -0.10 0.34 -7.07
N LEU A 126 -0.24 0.95 -5.89
CA LEU A 126 -0.78 0.34 -4.68
C LEU A 126 -2.23 0.84 -4.53
N VAL A 127 -3.18 0.04 -5.02
CA VAL A 127 -4.60 0.40 -5.08
C VAL A 127 -5.26 0.09 -3.74
N CYS A 128 -5.69 1.10 -3.02
CA CYS A 128 -6.40 0.95 -1.76
C CYS A 128 -7.91 0.80 -1.98
N ILE A 129 -8.47 -0.20 -1.31
CA ILE A 129 -9.92 -0.49 -1.24
C ILE A 129 -10.31 -0.73 0.21
N GLY A 130 -11.55 -0.44 0.57
CA GLY A 130 -12.00 -0.52 1.96
C GLY A 130 -13.51 -0.37 2.09
N ASP A 131 -14.06 -1.06 3.08
CA ASP A 131 -15.46 -0.97 3.50
C ASP A 131 -15.60 -0.10 4.76
N SER A 132 -16.76 0.52 4.93
CA SER A 132 -17.10 1.29 6.13
C SER A 132 -17.66 0.39 7.25
N MET A 133 -17.75 0.94 8.46
CA MET A 133 -18.44 0.24 9.57
C MET A 133 -19.91 -0.05 9.22
N GLN A 134 -20.55 0.82 8.42
CA GLN A 134 -21.93 0.67 7.97
C GLN A 134 -22.04 -0.49 6.98
N ASP A 135 -21.12 -0.59 6.02
CA ASP A 135 -21.08 -1.71 5.07
C ASP A 135 -20.93 -3.04 5.80
N LYS A 136 -20.02 -3.10 6.78
CA LYS A 136 -19.86 -4.25 7.67
C LYS A 136 -21.14 -4.60 8.43
N LYS A 137 -21.81 -3.60 9.03
CA LYS A 137 -23.07 -3.80 9.77
C LYS A 137 -24.21 -4.27 8.88
N TYR A 138 -24.23 -3.86 7.62
CA TYR A 138 -25.22 -4.28 6.64
C TYR A 138 -24.86 -5.59 5.94
N GLY A 139 -23.67 -6.15 6.20
CA GLY A 139 -23.21 -7.39 5.60
C GLY A 139 -22.87 -7.27 4.12
N VAL A 140 -22.47 -6.08 3.65
CA VAL A 140 -22.20 -5.79 2.23
C VAL A 140 -20.72 -5.52 1.93
N SER A 141 -19.82 -5.81 2.87
CA SER A 141 -18.38 -5.54 2.72
C SER A 141 -17.79 -6.18 1.46
N LYS A 142 -18.14 -7.44 1.18
CA LYS A 142 -17.62 -8.19 0.03
C LYS A 142 -18.05 -7.57 -1.31
N GLU A 143 -19.29 -7.09 -1.40
CA GLU A 143 -19.86 -6.43 -2.56
C GLU A 143 -19.23 -5.06 -2.79
N VAL A 144 -19.04 -4.28 -1.72
CA VAL A 144 -18.37 -2.97 -1.79
C VAL A 144 -16.93 -3.14 -2.27
N LEU A 145 -16.18 -4.06 -1.67
CA LEU A 145 -14.80 -4.31 -2.02
C LEU A 145 -14.66 -4.85 -3.45
N ALA A 146 -15.53 -5.78 -3.86
CA ALA A 146 -15.55 -6.28 -5.24
C ALA A 146 -15.85 -5.16 -6.24
N ARG A 147 -16.82 -4.29 -5.95
CA ARG A 147 -17.12 -3.12 -6.82
C ARG A 147 -15.91 -2.20 -6.94
N GLN A 148 -15.32 -1.80 -5.83
CA GLN A 148 -14.15 -0.90 -5.83
C GLN A 148 -12.99 -1.50 -6.62
N LEU A 149 -12.69 -2.78 -6.40
CA LEU A 149 -11.61 -3.48 -7.08
C LEU A 149 -11.85 -3.62 -8.59
N LYS A 150 -13.06 -4.05 -9.00
CA LYS A 150 -13.41 -4.20 -10.41
C LYS A 150 -13.36 -2.87 -11.17
N ILE A 151 -13.84 -1.79 -10.56
CA ILE A 151 -13.78 -0.46 -11.19
C ILE A 151 -12.33 0.04 -11.24
N ALA A 152 -11.58 -0.06 -10.14
CA ALA A 152 -10.19 0.40 -10.09
C ALA A 152 -9.30 -0.28 -11.13
N LEU A 153 -9.58 -1.55 -11.45
CA LEU A 153 -8.85 -2.36 -12.42
C LEU A 153 -9.53 -2.44 -13.81
N HIS A 154 -10.57 -1.66 -14.06
CA HIS A 154 -11.19 -1.60 -15.37
C HIS A 154 -10.16 -1.15 -16.43
N ASP A 155 -10.14 -1.80 -17.59
CA ASP A 155 -9.15 -1.58 -18.67
C ASP A 155 -7.68 -1.78 -18.27
N VAL A 156 -7.38 -2.30 -17.07
CA VAL A 156 -6.01 -2.74 -16.74
C VAL A 156 -5.75 -4.04 -17.49
N PRO A 157 -4.74 -4.09 -18.38
CA PRO A 157 -4.54 -5.25 -19.23
C PRO A 157 -3.86 -6.38 -18.46
N ALA A 158 -4.08 -7.64 -18.86
CA ALA A 158 -3.50 -8.80 -18.18
C ALA A 158 -1.96 -8.79 -18.17
N GLU A 159 -1.31 -8.13 -19.13
CA GLU A 159 0.13 -7.91 -19.21
C GLU A 159 0.67 -6.96 -18.11
N ALA A 160 -0.22 -6.31 -17.37
CA ALA A 160 0.10 -5.51 -16.19
C ALA A 160 0.04 -6.33 -14.88
N ILE A 161 -0.39 -7.59 -14.92
CA ILE A 161 -0.34 -8.47 -13.74
C ILE A 161 1.11 -8.56 -13.22
N GLY A 162 1.26 -8.46 -11.90
CA GLY A 162 2.56 -8.38 -11.24
C GLY A 162 3.18 -6.97 -11.23
N LYS A 163 2.56 -5.98 -11.88
CA LYS A 163 3.01 -4.57 -11.86
C LYS A 163 2.15 -3.66 -10.99
N PHE A 164 1.16 -4.19 -10.30
CA PHE A 164 0.32 -3.46 -9.34
C PHE A 164 -0.03 -4.34 -8.14
N TRP A 165 -0.34 -3.68 -7.04
CA TRP A 165 -0.73 -4.29 -5.76
C TRP A 165 -2.07 -3.75 -5.32
N VAL A 166 -2.76 -4.49 -4.45
CA VAL A 166 -4.03 -4.07 -3.85
C VAL A 166 -3.87 -4.10 -2.33
N ALA A 167 -4.26 -3.03 -1.65
CA ALA A 167 -4.33 -2.97 -0.20
C ALA A 167 -5.78 -2.95 0.26
N TYR A 168 -6.17 -3.93 1.07
CA TYR A 168 -7.44 -3.89 1.80
C TYR A 168 -7.26 -3.13 3.12
N GLU A 169 -7.93 -1.97 3.20
CA GLU A 169 -7.91 -1.06 4.34
C GLU A 169 -9.34 -0.94 4.92
N PRO A 170 -9.72 -1.78 5.90
CA PRO A 170 -11.01 -1.62 6.55
C PRO A 170 -11.07 -0.24 7.22
N VAL A 171 -11.93 0.65 6.72
CA VAL A 171 -11.98 2.06 7.16
C VAL A 171 -12.31 2.17 8.65
N TRP A 172 -13.06 1.18 9.16
CA TRP A 172 -13.41 1.07 10.56
C TRP A 172 -12.27 0.56 11.47
N ALA A 173 -11.20 0.03 10.90
CA ALA A 173 -10.03 -0.50 11.61
C ALA A 173 -8.81 0.42 11.55
N ILE A 174 -8.87 1.55 10.85
CA ILE A 174 -7.76 2.50 10.69
C ILE A 174 -7.94 3.74 11.59
N GLY A 175 -6.84 4.42 11.88
CA GLY A 175 -6.84 5.67 12.67
C GLY A 175 -6.69 5.46 14.18
N VAL A 176 -6.80 6.56 14.95
CA VAL A 176 -6.53 6.58 16.40
C VAL A 176 -7.48 5.71 17.22
N ASN A 177 -8.71 5.53 16.73
CA ASN A 177 -9.78 4.77 17.36
C ASN A 177 -10.10 3.46 16.62
N GLY A 178 -9.23 3.05 15.69
CA GLY A 178 -9.42 1.83 14.90
C GLY A 178 -9.34 0.59 15.78
N ILE A 179 -10.25 -0.36 15.57
CA ILE A 179 -10.22 -1.67 16.23
C ILE A 179 -9.49 -2.64 15.29
N PRO A 180 -8.44 -3.35 15.74
CA PRO A 180 -7.78 -4.37 14.93
C PRO A 180 -8.79 -5.37 14.35
N ALA A 181 -8.69 -5.65 13.05
CA ALA A 181 -9.52 -6.67 12.43
C ALA A 181 -9.06 -8.06 12.88
N GLU A 182 -9.99 -8.94 13.23
CA GLU A 182 -9.64 -10.30 13.61
C GLU A 182 -9.04 -11.07 12.42
N ALA A 183 -8.00 -11.85 12.68
CA ALA A 183 -7.29 -12.63 11.66
C ALA A 183 -8.22 -13.50 10.76
N PRO A 184 -9.24 -14.21 11.29
CA PRO A 184 -10.19 -14.95 10.45
C PRO A 184 -10.98 -14.08 9.47
N LEU A 185 -11.38 -12.87 9.88
CA LEU A 185 -12.08 -11.93 9.02
C LEU A 185 -11.17 -11.42 7.89
N VAL A 186 -9.91 -11.10 8.23
CA VAL A 186 -8.92 -10.69 7.22
C VAL A 186 -8.71 -11.79 6.19
N ASN A 187 -8.57 -13.05 6.63
CA ASN A 187 -8.44 -14.20 5.74
C ASN A 187 -9.67 -14.38 4.83
N ASP A 188 -10.89 -14.29 5.37
CA ASP A 188 -12.13 -14.39 4.59
C ASP A 188 -12.24 -13.30 3.51
N ILE A 189 -11.92 -12.05 3.85
CA ILE A 189 -11.91 -10.95 2.88
C ILE A 189 -10.82 -11.14 1.83
N HIS A 190 -9.60 -11.53 2.22
CA HIS A 190 -8.50 -11.75 1.26
C HIS A 190 -8.78 -12.93 0.31
N ASN A 191 -9.44 -13.99 0.78
CA ASN A 191 -9.90 -15.08 -0.08
C ASN A 191 -10.95 -14.59 -1.09
N HIS A 192 -11.92 -13.80 -0.64
CA HIS A 192 -12.91 -13.19 -1.53
C HIS A 192 -12.27 -12.25 -2.56
N LEU A 193 -11.32 -11.41 -2.15
CA LEU A 193 -10.58 -10.54 -3.07
C LEU A 193 -9.77 -11.35 -4.08
N ARG A 194 -9.18 -12.47 -3.67
CA ARG A 194 -8.51 -13.40 -4.57
C ARG A 194 -9.46 -13.99 -5.60
N ASP A 195 -10.68 -14.36 -5.19
CA ASP A 195 -11.70 -14.85 -6.13
C ASP A 195 -12.07 -13.76 -7.15
N VAL A 196 -12.19 -12.50 -6.71
CA VAL A 196 -12.45 -11.36 -7.61
C VAL A 196 -11.29 -11.12 -8.59
N THR A 197 -10.03 -11.23 -8.15
CA THR A 197 -8.90 -11.09 -9.08
C THR A 197 -8.82 -12.23 -10.08
N VAL A 198 -9.18 -13.45 -9.67
CA VAL A 198 -9.28 -14.62 -10.57
C VAL A 198 -10.44 -14.47 -11.55
N GLU A 199 -11.57 -13.91 -11.13
CA GLU A 199 -12.68 -13.59 -12.04
C GLU A 199 -12.25 -12.61 -13.14
N LEU A 200 -11.46 -11.59 -12.80
CA LEU A 200 -11.00 -10.57 -13.74
C LEU A 200 -9.91 -11.07 -14.71
N TYR A 201 -9.02 -11.96 -14.25
CA TYR A 201 -7.77 -12.27 -14.95
C TYR A 201 -7.49 -13.77 -15.12
N GLY A 202 -8.42 -14.65 -14.75
CA GLY A 202 -8.20 -16.09 -14.68
C GLY A 202 -7.14 -16.47 -13.64
N GLU A 203 -6.44 -17.59 -13.85
CA GLU A 203 -5.40 -18.07 -12.91
C GLU A 203 -4.28 -17.06 -12.68
N ALA A 204 -3.98 -16.20 -13.67
CA ALA A 204 -2.99 -15.13 -13.50
C ALA A 204 -3.40 -14.11 -12.41
N GLY A 205 -4.69 -14.00 -12.12
CA GLY A 205 -5.21 -13.19 -11.02
C GLY A 205 -4.72 -13.63 -9.64
N ARG A 206 -4.20 -14.85 -9.48
CA ARG A 206 -3.54 -15.33 -8.25
C ARG A 206 -2.20 -14.67 -7.97
N GLU A 207 -1.58 -14.09 -8.99
CA GLU A 207 -0.25 -13.48 -8.87
C GLU A 207 -0.29 -12.05 -8.33
N ILE A 208 -1.48 -11.42 -8.30
CA ILE A 208 -1.66 -10.05 -7.81
C ILE A 208 -1.44 -10.01 -6.29
N PRO A 209 -0.48 -9.22 -5.78
CA PRO A 209 -0.27 -9.07 -4.35
C PRO A 209 -1.44 -8.38 -3.65
N LEU A 210 -1.94 -9.02 -2.59
CA LEU A 210 -2.97 -8.48 -1.71
C LEU A 210 -2.36 -8.17 -0.34
N LEU A 211 -2.32 -6.89 0.02
CA LEU A 211 -1.78 -6.39 1.29
C LEU A 211 -2.93 -6.09 2.26
N PHE A 212 -2.69 -6.35 3.54
CA PHE A 212 -3.60 -5.94 4.60
C PHE A 212 -3.14 -4.61 5.22
N GLY A 213 -4.01 -3.60 5.20
CA GLY A 213 -3.72 -2.24 5.67
C GLY A 213 -4.54 -1.76 6.88
N GLY A 214 -5.04 -2.69 7.70
CA GLY A 214 -5.71 -2.33 8.96
C GLY A 214 -4.74 -1.84 10.06
N SER A 215 -5.23 -1.73 11.31
CA SER A 215 -4.38 -1.41 12.47
C SER A 215 -3.46 -2.57 12.88
N VAL A 216 -2.44 -2.83 12.06
CA VAL A 216 -1.36 -3.79 12.32
C VAL A 216 -0.37 -3.22 13.34
N ASN A 217 0.02 -4.04 14.31
CA ASN A 217 1.00 -3.74 15.35
C ASN A 217 1.77 -5.00 15.75
N ILE A 218 2.70 -4.87 16.71
CA ILE A 218 3.54 -5.98 17.17
C ILE A 218 2.74 -7.17 17.72
N ASP A 219 1.60 -6.91 18.36
CA ASP A 219 0.79 -7.95 19.03
C ASP A 219 -0.02 -8.79 18.04
N ASN A 220 -0.33 -8.25 16.86
CA ASN A 220 -1.21 -8.90 15.89
C ASN A 220 -0.55 -9.24 14.54
N ALA A 221 0.60 -8.66 14.18
CA ALA A 221 1.20 -8.85 12.87
C ALA A 221 1.41 -10.33 12.50
N ARG A 222 1.88 -11.15 13.46
CA ARG A 222 2.11 -12.59 13.28
C ARG A 222 0.83 -13.37 12.94
N GLN A 223 -0.34 -12.86 13.32
CA GLN A 223 -1.60 -13.57 13.13
C GLN A 223 -2.05 -13.57 11.67
N TYR A 224 -1.60 -12.59 10.88
CA TYR A 224 -1.96 -12.48 9.46
C TYR A 224 -0.98 -13.20 8.54
N ALA A 225 0.28 -13.34 8.96
CA ALA A 225 1.37 -13.87 8.15
C ALA A 225 1.16 -15.29 7.58
N PRO A 226 0.48 -16.23 8.27
CA PRO A 226 0.26 -17.58 7.75
C PRO A 226 -0.78 -17.69 6.62
N PHE A 227 -1.58 -16.64 6.35
CA PHE A 227 -2.64 -16.71 5.35
C PHE A 227 -2.08 -16.57 3.93
N GLU A 228 -2.36 -17.56 3.08
CA GLU A 228 -1.85 -17.63 1.70
C GLU A 228 -2.15 -16.38 0.86
N ASN A 229 -3.35 -15.80 1.04
CA ASN A 229 -3.80 -14.63 0.30
C ASN A 229 -3.45 -13.29 0.98
N VAL A 230 -2.74 -13.30 2.11
CA VAL A 230 -2.16 -12.08 2.72
C VAL A 230 -0.70 -12.00 2.33
N ASN A 231 -0.41 -11.24 1.27
CA ASN A 231 0.92 -11.17 0.67
C ASN A 231 1.80 -10.06 1.26
N GLY A 232 1.25 -9.25 2.16
CA GLY A 232 1.99 -8.18 2.82
C GLY A 232 1.16 -7.39 3.82
N LEU A 233 1.84 -6.53 4.59
CA LEU A 233 1.26 -5.68 5.60
C LEU A 233 1.60 -4.22 5.28
N PHE A 234 0.55 -3.39 5.21
CA PHE A 234 0.65 -1.95 4.99
C PHE A 234 0.37 -1.23 6.32
N ILE A 235 1.44 -0.95 7.05
CA ILE A 235 1.39 -0.62 8.47
C ILE A 235 1.40 0.89 8.66
N GLY A 236 0.43 1.41 9.39
CA GLY A 236 0.38 2.83 9.76
C GLY A 236 1.32 3.18 10.92
N ARG A 237 0.74 3.73 11.99
CA ARG A 237 1.46 4.34 13.13
C ARG A 237 2.53 3.46 13.77
N SER A 238 2.30 2.15 13.86
CA SER A 238 3.25 1.21 14.48
C SER A 238 4.56 1.06 13.70
N ALA A 239 4.61 1.51 12.44
CA ALA A 239 5.81 1.56 11.63
C ALA A 239 6.36 2.98 11.47
N TRP A 240 5.88 3.99 12.20
CA TRP A 240 6.37 5.37 12.06
C TRP A 240 7.66 5.65 12.82
N GLN A 241 8.13 4.72 13.64
CA GLN A 241 9.44 4.72 14.27
C GLN A 241 10.23 3.50 13.78
N PRO A 242 11.53 3.64 13.40
CA PRO A 242 12.29 2.53 12.83
C PRO A 242 12.38 1.34 13.77
N ASP A 243 12.62 1.56 15.07
CA ASP A 243 12.73 0.50 16.07
C ASP A 243 11.42 -0.30 16.21
N SER A 244 10.28 0.40 16.29
CA SER A 244 8.98 -0.27 16.34
C SER A 244 8.66 -1.05 15.06
N PHE A 245 9.14 -0.58 13.91
CA PHE A 245 9.00 -1.31 12.67
C PHE A 245 9.93 -2.54 12.65
N GLU A 246 11.17 -2.43 13.13
CA GLU A 246 12.11 -3.56 13.30
C GLU A 246 11.53 -4.64 14.21
N ASP A 247 10.90 -4.27 15.32
CA ASP A 247 10.24 -5.22 16.22
C ASP A 247 9.19 -6.05 15.46
N ILE A 248 8.40 -5.42 14.60
CA ILE A 248 7.41 -6.11 13.75
C ILE A 248 8.11 -7.00 12.71
N MET A 249 9.17 -6.52 12.06
CA MET A 249 9.94 -7.31 11.08
C MET A 249 10.52 -8.56 11.71
N LYS A 250 11.21 -8.42 12.85
CA LYS A 250 11.75 -9.52 13.63
C LYS A 250 10.65 -10.50 14.02
N SER A 251 9.52 -9.95 14.43
CA SER A 251 8.36 -10.74 14.83
C SER A 251 7.83 -11.63 13.71
N LEU A 252 7.75 -11.09 12.50
CA LEU A 252 7.34 -11.83 11.30
C LEU A 252 8.42 -12.81 10.83
N HIS A 253 9.69 -12.40 10.87
CA HIS A 253 10.84 -13.25 10.52
C HIS A 253 10.82 -14.55 11.31
N GLU A 254 10.67 -14.48 12.64
CA GLU A 254 10.58 -15.66 13.52
C GLU A 254 9.37 -16.56 13.24
N THR A 255 8.33 -16.02 12.60
CA THR A 255 7.10 -16.78 12.27
C THR A 255 7.20 -17.47 10.90
N LEU A 256 7.99 -16.90 9.98
CA LEU A 256 8.10 -17.35 8.59
C LEU A 256 9.38 -18.17 8.32
N ALA A 257 10.37 -18.09 9.21
CA ALA A 257 11.58 -18.92 9.20
C ALA A 257 11.29 -20.37 9.60
#